data_AF-A0AAN6KM63-F1
#
_entry.id   AF-A0AAN6KM63-F1
#
_cell.length_a   1.000
_cell.length_b   1.000
_cell.length_c   1.000
_cell.angle_alpha   90.00
_cell.angle_beta   90.00
_cell.angle_gamma   90.00
#
_symmetry.space_group_name_H-M   'P 1'
#
loop_
_entity.id
_entity.type
_entity.pdbx_description
1 polymer ?
#
loop_
_entity_poly.entity_id
_entity_poly.type
_entity_poly.pdbx_seq_one_letter_code
_entity_poly.pdbx_strand_id
1 'polypeptide(L)'
;MKLFGNGSERADDPDTKDEGTLAEQGYKQELRRDWSLIHNFGVSFSIISVITGITTLFEYGLTTGGPGVMSIGWIVVSFFTMFVGLAMAEITSAHPTSGGPYFWAAMLSPNNELAAFFSWTTGWVNFVGQFAVTTGITFGCANLIATLATVKSTFVPTPGKILGIHAALLISQGLVNTFGVHILRYLNNSSITFHSLGVFAFATAIVAKAPTHQSAKFVFATF
;
A
#
# COMPACT_ATOMS: atom_id res chain seq x y z
N MET A 1 13.69 -12.27 49.86
CA MET A 1 12.99 -13.57 49.78
C MET A 1 13.17 -14.08 48.35
N LYS A 2 13.76 -15.27 48.19
CA LYS A 2 14.09 -15.93 46.90
C LYS A 2 12.87 -15.87 45.95
N LEU A 3 13.04 -15.76 44.63
CA LEU A 3 13.31 -16.90 43.75
C LEU A 3 14.03 -16.45 42.46
N PHE A 4 15.31 -16.80 42.34
CA PHE A 4 15.93 -17.07 41.04
C PHE A 4 15.49 -18.47 40.59
N GLY A 5 14.98 -18.57 39.37
CA GLY A 5 14.63 -19.82 38.70
C GLY A 5 15.10 -19.79 37.26
N ASN A 6 16.27 -20.38 37.04
CA ASN A 6 16.86 -21.02 35.84
C ASN A 6 16.29 -20.79 34.42
N GLY A 7 17.25 -20.62 33.49
CA GLY A 7 17.15 -21.00 32.07
C GLY A 7 17.12 -19.79 31.13
N SER A 8 18.22 -19.07 30.90
CA SER A 8 19.22 -19.38 29.87
C SER A 8 18.66 -19.86 28.50
N GLU A 9 17.56 -19.30 27.99
CA GLU A 9 17.15 -19.54 26.58
C GLU A 9 16.11 -18.53 26.02
N ARG A 10 16.31 -17.22 26.22
CA ARG A 10 15.37 -16.20 25.68
C ARG A 10 16.01 -14.92 25.12
N ALA A 11 17.30 -14.94 24.83
CA ALA A 11 18.00 -13.78 24.28
C ALA A 11 17.89 -13.66 22.73
N ASP A 12 17.33 -14.67 22.06
CA ASP A 12 17.22 -14.77 20.59
C ASP A 12 15.77 -14.78 20.07
N ASP A 13 14.79 -14.40 20.90
CA ASP A 13 13.45 -14.09 20.38
C ASP A 13 13.45 -12.62 19.91
N PRO A 14 13.27 -12.32 18.61
CA PRO A 14 13.27 -10.95 18.10
C PRO A 14 12.27 -10.05 18.83
N ASP A 15 11.21 -10.62 19.42
CA ASP A 15 10.24 -9.87 20.22
C ASP A 15 10.85 -9.31 21.51
N THR A 16 11.76 -10.05 22.17
CA THR A 16 12.40 -9.63 23.43
C THR A 16 13.45 -8.52 23.22
N LYS A 17 14.06 -8.48 22.03
CA LYS A 17 15.10 -7.49 21.67
C LYS A 17 14.50 -6.14 21.30
N ASP A 18 13.40 -6.15 20.56
CA ASP A 18 12.63 -4.95 20.22
C ASP A 18 11.87 -4.40 21.44
N GLU A 19 11.32 -5.27 22.30
CA GLU A 19 10.75 -4.88 23.59
C GLU A 19 11.77 -4.13 24.47
N GLY A 20 13.01 -4.63 24.53
CA GLY A 20 14.11 -3.96 25.22
C GLY A 20 14.45 -2.60 24.62
N THR A 21 14.48 -2.51 23.28
CA THR A 21 14.76 -1.26 22.56
C THR A 21 13.66 -0.20 22.77
N LEU A 22 12.39 -0.63 22.84
CA LEU A 22 11.26 0.25 23.17
C LEU A 22 11.32 0.71 24.63
N ALA A 23 11.64 -0.19 25.56
CA ALA A 23 11.78 0.13 26.97
C ALA A 23 12.93 1.12 27.22
N GLU A 24 14.06 0.98 26.51
CA GLU A 24 15.17 1.95 26.52
C GLU A 24 14.76 3.34 26.01
N GLN A 25 13.81 3.40 25.08
CA GLN A 25 13.23 4.65 24.57
C GLN A 25 12.10 5.20 25.46
N GLY A 26 11.82 4.57 26.61
CA GLY A 26 10.77 4.98 27.55
C GLY A 26 9.35 4.58 27.13
N TYR A 27 9.20 3.71 26.14
CA TYR A 27 7.92 3.20 25.66
C TYR A 27 7.63 1.80 26.18
N LYS A 28 6.43 1.60 26.73
CA LYS A 28 5.93 0.27 27.08
C LYS A 28 5.23 -0.34 25.86
N GLN A 29 5.60 -1.56 25.49
CA GLN A 29 4.94 -2.31 24.41
C GLN A 29 3.50 -2.67 24.84
N GLU A 30 2.51 -1.96 24.30
CA GLU A 30 1.08 -2.19 24.56
C GLU A 30 0.39 -3.00 23.43
N LEU A 31 1.05 -3.14 22.26
CA LEU A 31 0.53 -3.87 21.10
C LEU A 31 1.16 -5.26 20.98
N ARG A 32 0.34 -6.29 20.74
CA ARG A 32 0.79 -7.68 20.53
C ARG A 32 1.23 -7.89 19.08
N ARG A 33 2.41 -8.48 18.88
CA ARG A 33 2.97 -8.81 17.55
C ARG A 33 2.58 -10.22 17.12
N ASP A 34 1.36 -10.37 16.62
CA ASP A 34 0.80 -11.69 16.26
C ASP A 34 1.04 -12.09 14.78
N TRP A 35 1.82 -11.32 14.00
CA TRP A 35 1.91 -11.47 12.54
C TRP A 35 3.27 -12.05 12.10
N SER A 36 3.24 -13.19 11.40
CA SER A 36 4.43 -13.80 10.81
C SER A 36 4.95 -12.99 9.60
N LEU A 37 6.24 -13.17 9.24
CA LEU A 37 6.86 -12.51 8.08
C LEU A 37 6.08 -12.72 6.77
N ILE A 38 5.57 -13.93 6.54
CA ILE A 38 4.77 -14.25 5.35
C ILE A 38 3.43 -13.49 5.37
N HIS A 39 2.81 -13.34 6.55
CA HIS A 39 1.57 -12.61 6.69
C HIS A 39 1.78 -11.10 6.45
N ASN A 40 2.87 -10.54 6.99
CA ASN A 40 3.27 -9.15 6.74
C ASN A 40 3.54 -8.91 5.24
N PHE A 41 4.30 -9.80 4.59
CA PHE A 41 4.55 -9.70 3.14
C PHE A 41 3.26 -9.76 2.31
N GLY A 42 2.38 -10.71 2.63
CA GLY A 42 1.09 -10.87 1.95
C GLY A 42 0.22 -9.61 2.06
N VAL A 43 0.18 -8.99 3.23
CA VAL A 43 -0.58 -7.75 3.43
C VAL A 43 0.06 -6.56 2.73
N SER A 44 1.39 -6.41 2.76
CA SER A 44 2.07 -5.38 1.96
C SER A 44 1.79 -5.54 0.47
N PHE A 45 1.83 -6.77 -0.05
CA PHE A 45 1.48 -7.06 -1.44
C PHE A 45 0.02 -6.72 -1.77
N SER A 46 -0.91 -7.05 -0.87
CA SER A 46 -2.32 -6.67 -1.02
C SER A 46 -2.54 -5.15 -0.99
N ILE A 47 -1.79 -4.41 -0.16
CA ILE A 47 -1.90 -2.95 -0.07
C ILE A 47 -1.41 -2.29 -1.36
N ILE A 48 -0.29 -2.76 -1.94
CA ILE A 48 0.26 -2.20 -3.18
C ILE A 48 -0.69 -2.42 -4.37
N SER A 49 -1.48 -3.50 -4.36
CA SER A 49 -2.56 -3.77 -5.33
C SER A 49 -2.17 -3.46 -6.79
N VAL A 50 -1.25 -4.27 -7.34
CA VAL A 50 -0.69 -4.07 -8.69
C VAL A 50 -1.76 -4.01 -9.78
N ILE A 51 -2.80 -4.85 -9.69
CA ILE A 51 -3.90 -4.92 -10.67
C ILE A 51 -4.62 -3.57 -10.77
N THR A 52 -4.95 -2.98 -9.62
CA THR A 52 -5.71 -1.73 -9.56
C THR A 52 -4.90 -0.58 -10.17
N GLY A 53 -3.61 -0.49 -9.81
CA GLY A 53 -2.72 0.54 -10.35
C GLY A 53 -2.58 0.45 -11.87
N ILE A 54 -2.33 -0.75 -12.41
CA ILE A 54 -2.21 -0.95 -13.86
C ILE A 54 -3.54 -0.62 -14.55
N THR A 55 -4.65 -1.22 -14.13
CA THR A 55 -5.93 -1.06 -14.84
C THR A 55 -6.46 0.38 -14.87
N THR A 56 -6.11 1.20 -13.87
CA THR A 56 -6.57 2.59 -13.78
C THR A 56 -5.64 3.61 -14.43
N LEU A 57 -4.34 3.33 -14.52
CA LEU A 57 -3.34 4.30 -15.00
C LEU A 57 -2.65 3.91 -16.30
N PHE A 58 -2.84 2.69 -16.80
CA PHE A 58 -2.13 2.21 -17.99
C PHE A 58 -2.42 3.04 -19.24
N GLU A 59 -3.68 3.42 -19.47
CA GLU A 59 -4.06 4.29 -20.58
C GLU A 59 -3.41 5.67 -20.47
N TYR A 60 -3.42 6.27 -19.28
CA TYR A 60 -2.79 7.56 -19.02
C TYR A 60 -1.28 7.51 -19.29
N GLY A 61 -0.61 6.47 -18.79
CA GLY A 61 0.82 6.31 -19.02
C GLY A 61 1.18 6.07 -20.49
N LEU A 62 0.38 5.27 -21.19
CA LEU A 62 0.58 5.00 -22.62
C LEU A 62 0.36 6.24 -23.49
N THR A 63 -0.61 7.09 -23.14
CA THR A 63 -0.93 8.31 -23.90
C THR A 63 0.04 9.46 -23.64
N THR A 64 0.64 9.53 -22.45
CA THR A 64 1.50 10.65 -22.04
C THR A 64 3.00 10.38 -22.23
N GLY A 65 3.45 9.13 -22.10
CA GLY A 65 4.87 8.76 -22.22
C GLY A 65 5.16 7.60 -23.16
N GLY A 66 4.13 7.07 -23.83
CA GLY A 66 4.29 6.00 -24.80
C GLY A 66 4.68 4.64 -24.19
N PRO A 67 4.81 3.61 -25.04
CA PRO A 67 5.16 2.25 -24.61
C PRO A 67 6.53 2.14 -23.92
N GLY A 68 7.49 2.98 -24.33
CA GLY A 68 8.85 3.00 -23.80
C GLY A 68 8.90 3.39 -22.32
N VAL A 69 8.18 4.45 -21.94
CA VAL A 69 8.07 4.87 -20.53
C VAL A 69 7.34 3.81 -19.71
N MET A 70 6.29 3.18 -20.25
CA MET A 70 5.58 2.11 -19.55
C MET A 70 6.45 0.86 -19.31
N SER A 71 7.40 0.58 -20.20
CA SER A 71 8.23 -0.64 -20.13
C SER A 71 9.51 -0.45 -19.33
N ILE A 72 10.24 0.65 -19.54
CA ILE A 72 11.53 0.90 -18.87
C ILE A 72 11.35 1.82 -17.67
N GLY A 73 10.44 2.79 -17.76
CA GLY A 73 10.20 3.77 -16.71
C GLY A 73 9.82 3.13 -15.38
N TRP A 74 9.01 2.07 -15.39
CA TRP A 74 8.65 1.36 -14.14
C TRP A 74 9.86 0.70 -13.47
N ILE A 75 10.82 0.16 -14.23
CA ILE A 75 12.06 -0.46 -13.70
C ILE A 75 12.93 0.62 -13.06
N VAL A 76 13.12 1.73 -13.76
CA VAL A 76 13.94 2.86 -13.29
C VAL A 76 13.34 3.45 -12.01
N VAL A 77 12.03 3.72 -12.00
CA VAL A 77 11.33 4.24 -10.82
C VAL A 77 11.43 3.24 -9.67
N SER A 78 11.19 1.94 -9.92
CA SER A 78 11.30 0.89 -8.89
C SER A 78 12.69 0.85 -8.26
N PHE A 79 13.75 0.98 -9.05
CA PHE A 79 15.12 1.03 -8.56
C PHE A 79 15.35 2.21 -7.61
N PHE A 80 14.88 3.41 -7.96
CA PHE A 80 14.98 4.57 -7.08
C PHE A 80 14.12 4.44 -5.82
N THR A 81 12.91 3.89 -5.94
CA THR A 81 12.01 3.64 -4.81
C THR A 81 12.60 2.62 -3.83
N MET A 82 13.42 1.66 -4.29
CA MET A 82 14.10 0.73 -3.38
C MET A 82 15.05 1.45 -2.42
N PHE A 83 15.76 2.50 -2.83
CA PHE A 83 16.62 3.26 -1.90
C PHE A 83 15.81 3.94 -0.79
N VAL A 84 14.64 4.50 -1.14
CA VAL A 84 13.71 5.05 -0.15
C VAL A 84 13.23 3.96 0.81
N GLY A 85 12.88 2.78 0.28
CA GLY A 85 12.50 1.62 1.09
C GLY A 85 13.60 1.14 2.02
N LEU A 86 14.86 1.11 1.56
CA LEU A 86 16.02 0.72 2.36
C LEU A 86 16.29 1.74 3.48
N ALA A 87 16.24 3.03 3.17
CA ALA A 87 16.37 4.07 4.20
C ALA A 87 15.27 3.95 5.26
N MET A 88 14.05 3.62 4.85
CA MET A 88 12.98 3.41 5.82
C MET A 88 13.14 2.13 6.64
N ALA A 89 13.69 1.07 6.05
CA ALA A 89 13.99 -0.18 6.74
C ALA A 89 15.08 0.00 7.81
N GLU A 90 16.07 0.85 7.56
CA GLU A 90 17.10 1.18 8.54
C GLU A 90 16.47 1.86 9.77
N ILE A 91 15.64 2.88 9.55
CA ILE A 91 14.96 3.60 10.63
C ILE A 91 14.03 2.68 11.43
N THR A 92 13.24 1.84 10.77
CA THR A 92 12.29 0.95 11.46
C THR A 92 12.99 -0.15 12.24
N SER A 93 14.18 -0.59 11.80
CA SER A 93 15.00 -1.57 12.52
C SER A 93 15.64 -1.00 13.78
N ALA A 94 15.96 0.30 13.80
CA ALA A 94 16.53 0.98 14.97
C ALA A 94 15.44 1.49 15.94
N HIS A 95 14.29 1.91 15.40
CA HIS A 95 13.20 2.51 16.16
C HIS A 95 11.86 1.86 15.79
N PRO A 96 11.56 0.66 16.34
CA PRO A 96 10.35 -0.09 16.05
C PRO A 96 9.13 0.48 16.81
N THR A 97 8.86 1.79 16.67
CA THR A 97 7.75 2.46 17.35
C THR A 97 6.49 2.48 16.50
N SER A 98 5.32 2.41 17.16
CA SER A 98 4.02 2.50 16.49
C SER A 98 3.67 3.90 15.98
N GLY A 99 4.52 4.90 16.26
CA GLY A 99 4.32 6.30 15.87
C GLY A 99 4.65 6.62 14.41
N GLY A 100 5.22 5.67 13.66
CA GLY A 100 5.40 5.80 12.21
C GLY A 100 6.17 7.06 11.76
N PRO A 101 5.89 7.58 10.54
CA PRO A 101 6.71 8.63 9.92
C PRO A 101 6.76 9.95 10.68
N TYR A 102 5.67 10.36 11.33
CA TYR A 102 5.65 11.63 12.07
C TYR A 102 6.52 11.55 13.32
N PHE A 103 6.58 10.38 13.96
CA PHE A 103 7.44 10.16 15.12
C PHE A 103 8.92 10.11 14.71
N TRP A 104 9.23 9.40 13.63
CA TRP A 104 10.59 9.38 13.08
C TRP A 104 11.07 10.77 12.67
N ALA A 105 10.19 11.61 12.12
CA ALA A 105 10.50 12.99 11.79
C ALA A 105 10.81 13.87 13.02
N ALA A 106 10.12 13.66 14.14
CA ALA A 106 10.47 14.33 15.40
C ALA A 106 11.83 13.86 15.92
N MET A 107 12.06 12.54 15.89
CA MET A 107 13.24 11.91 16.47
C MET A 107 14.54 12.22 15.70
N LEU A 108 14.46 12.28 14.37
CA LEU A 108 15.59 12.61 13.49
C LEU A 108 15.80 14.12 13.32
N SER A 109 14.99 14.95 13.98
CA SER A 109 15.12 16.40 13.89
C SER A 109 16.46 16.86 14.46
N PRO A 110 17.22 17.71 13.74
CA PRO A 110 18.52 18.17 14.20
C PRO A 110 18.46 18.99 15.50
N ASN A 111 17.31 19.62 15.80
CA ASN A 111 17.07 20.37 17.02
C ASN A 111 15.67 20.06 17.59
N ASN A 112 15.56 20.00 18.92
CA ASN A 112 14.29 19.75 19.62
C ASN A 112 13.23 20.82 19.35
N GLU A 113 13.64 22.06 19.09
CA GLU A 113 12.73 23.16 18.75
C GLU A 113 12.04 22.95 17.39
N LEU A 114 12.71 22.27 16.45
CA LEU A 114 12.18 21.97 15.12
C LEU A 114 11.47 20.61 15.04
N ALA A 115 11.63 19.76 16.06
CA ALA A 115 11.05 18.42 16.10
C ALA A 115 9.52 18.47 15.97
N ALA A 116 8.88 19.41 16.68
CA ALA A 116 7.45 19.62 16.59
C ALA A 116 7.02 20.06 15.18
N PHE A 117 7.79 20.92 14.52
CA PHE A 117 7.49 21.41 13.16
C PHE A 117 7.61 20.30 12.11
N PHE A 118 8.70 19.51 12.13
CA PHE A 118 8.89 18.40 11.19
C PHE A 118 7.85 17.30 11.40
N SER A 119 7.54 16.97 12.65
CA SER A 119 6.50 16.00 12.97
C SER A 119 5.12 16.47 12.53
N TRP A 120 4.77 17.73 12.80
CA TRP A 120 3.50 18.32 12.36
C TRP A 120 3.36 18.31 10.84
N THR A 121 4.38 18.78 10.14
CA THR A 121 4.39 18.81 8.66
C THR A 121 4.29 17.40 8.07
N THR A 122 4.98 16.42 8.67
CA THR A 122 4.91 15.02 8.22
C THR A 122 3.53 14.42 8.50
N GLY A 123 2.93 14.72 9.66
CA GLY A 123 1.58 14.31 10.03
C GLY A 123 0.52 14.86 9.07
N TRP A 124 0.43 16.19 8.95
CA TRP A 124 0.30 16.93 7.68
C TRP A 124 0.09 16.13 6.40
N VAL A 125 1.21 15.96 5.73
CA VAL A 125 1.31 15.38 4.41
C VAL A 125 0.83 13.94 4.41
N ASN A 126 1.09 13.17 5.47
CA ASN A 126 0.61 11.80 5.58
C ASN A 126 -0.92 11.74 5.62
N PHE A 127 -1.55 12.58 6.45
CA PHE A 127 -3.01 12.64 6.60
C PHE A 127 -3.68 13.03 5.28
N VAL A 128 -3.25 14.14 4.65
CA VAL A 128 -3.79 14.56 3.35
C VAL A 128 -3.55 13.50 2.28
N GLY A 129 -2.38 12.85 2.30
CA GLY A 129 -2.04 11.74 1.43
C GLY A 129 -3.05 10.59 1.54
N GLN A 130 -3.48 10.23 2.75
CA GLN A 130 -4.48 9.19 2.94
C GLN A 130 -5.84 9.54 2.33
N PHE A 131 -6.29 10.80 2.43
CA PHE A 131 -7.52 11.25 1.75
C PHE A 131 -7.37 11.18 0.23
N ALA A 132 -6.25 11.65 -0.30
CA ALA A 132 -5.99 11.67 -1.73
C ALA A 132 -5.95 10.23 -2.30
N VAL A 133 -5.24 9.32 -1.62
CA VAL A 133 -5.16 7.90 -2.02
C VAL A 133 -6.53 7.23 -1.95
N THR A 134 -7.26 7.39 -0.85
CA THR A 134 -8.59 6.79 -0.67
C THR A 134 -9.56 7.27 -1.75
N THR A 135 -9.59 8.58 -2.00
CA THR A 135 -10.45 9.17 -3.03
C THR A 135 -10.04 8.70 -4.43
N GLY A 136 -8.74 8.68 -4.73
CA GLY A 136 -8.20 8.27 -6.02
C GLY A 136 -8.52 6.81 -6.37
N ILE A 137 -8.27 5.89 -5.43
CA ILE A 137 -8.56 4.46 -5.63
C ILE A 137 -10.06 4.23 -5.80
N THR A 138 -10.89 4.86 -4.96
CA THR A 138 -12.35 4.72 -5.05
C THR A 138 -12.91 5.36 -6.30
N PHE A 139 -12.28 6.42 -6.84
CA PHE A 139 -12.64 7.00 -8.13
C PHE A 139 -12.28 6.06 -9.29
N GLY A 140 -11.09 5.44 -9.26
CA GLY A 140 -10.71 4.40 -10.22
C GLY A 140 -11.70 3.23 -10.23
N CYS A 141 -12.08 2.74 -9.04
CA CYS A 141 -13.11 1.71 -8.89
C CYS A 141 -14.47 2.13 -9.46
N ALA A 142 -14.91 3.36 -9.20
CA ALA A 142 -16.16 3.89 -9.75
C ALA A 142 -16.14 3.92 -11.29
N ASN A 143 -15.02 4.27 -11.92
CA ASN A 143 -14.86 4.23 -13.37
C ASN A 143 -14.90 2.80 -13.92
N LEU A 144 -14.29 1.83 -13.23
CA LEU A 144 -14.35 0.43 -13.62
C LEU A 144 -15.78 -0.12 -13.54
N ILE A 145 -16.52 0.19 -12.46
CA ILE A 145 -17.93 -0.20 -12.32
C ILE A 145 -18.79 0.45 -13.41
N ALA A 146 -18.60 1.75 -13.66
CA ALA A 146 -19.34 2.47 -14.70
C ALA A 146 -19.06 1.89 -16.08
N THR A 147 -17.81 1.52 -16.38
CA THR A 147 -17.40 0.87 -17.63
C THR A 147 -18.01 -0.51 -17.75
N LEU A 148 -17.97 -1.33 -16.69
CA LEU A 148 -18.60 -2.65 -16.68
C LEU A 148 -20.11 -2.56 -16.92
N ALA A 149 -20.77 -1.55 -16.35
CA ALA A 149 -22.19 -1.31 -16.54
C ALA A 149 -22.57 -0.98 -18.00
N THR A 150 -21.62 -0.58 -18.86
CA THR A 150 -21.85 -0.39 -20.31
C THR A 150 -21.85 -1.70 -21.10
N VAL A 151 -21.23 -2.76 -20.56
CA VAL A 151 -21.08 -4.02 -21.28
C VAL A 151 -22.46 -4.67 -21.44
N LYS A 152 -22.91 -4.79 -22.70
CA LYS A 152 -24.23 -5.36 -23.06
C LYS A 152 -25.42 -4.62 -22.44
N SER A 153 -25.30 -3.30 -22.24
CA SER A 153 -26.31 -2.46 -21.60
C SER A 153 -26.44 -1.12 -22.33
N THR A 154 -27.54 -0.40 -22.11
CA THR A 154 -27.76 0.98 -22.61
C THR A 154 -27.24 2.06 -21.65
N PHE A 155 -26.50 1.65 -20.61
CA PHE A 155 -25.94 2.57 -19.63
C PHE A 155 -24.92 3.52 -20.26
N VAL A 156 -25.18 4.82 -20.16
CA VAL A 156 -24.21 5.86 -20.53
C VAL A 156 -23.54 6.38 -19.25
N PRO A 157 -22.20 6.22 -19.10
CA PRO A 157 -21.44 6.71 -17.97
C PRO A 157 -21.28 8.24 -18.11
N THR A 158 -22.10 9.00 -17.40
CA THR A 158 -21.98 10.46 -17.31
C THR A 158 -21.20 10.84 -16.04
N PRO A 159 -20.55 12.02 -15.99
CA PRO A 159 -19.79 12.46 -14.82
C PRO A 159 -20.62 12.42 -13.52
N GLY A 160 -21.89 12.86 -13.58
CA GLY A 160 -22.79 12.80 -12.42
C GLY A 160 -23.10 11.38 -11.93
N LYS A 161 -23.23 10.41 -12.84
CA LYS A 161 -23.44 9.00 -12.46
C LYS A 161 -22.19 8.38 -11.87
N ILE A 162 -21.01 8.68 -12.42
CA ILE A 162 -19.72 8.22 -11.89
C ILE A 162 -19.52 8.79 -10.48
N LEU A 163 -19.80 10.07 -10.27
CA LEU A 163 -19.76 10.70 -8.94
C LEU A 163 -20.78 10.07 -7.98
N GLY A 164 -21.97 9.71 -8.45
CA GLY A 164 -22.96 8.98 -7.65
C GLY A 164 -22.45 7.60 -7.20
N ILE A 165 -21.86 6.82 -8.11
CA ILE A 165 -21.23 5.52 -7.79
C ILE A 165 -20.08 5.73 -6.79
N HIS A 166 -19.24 6.74 -7.04
CA HIS A 166 -18.11 7.07 -6.18
C HIS A 166 -18.56 7.42 -4.75
N ALA A 167 -19.56 8.28 -4.60
CA ALA A 167 -20.13 8.64 -3.30
C ALA A 167 -20.74 7.42 -2.58
N ALA A 168 -21.47 6.56 -3.30
CA ALA A 168 -22.02 5.34 -2.74
C ALA A 168 -20.92 4.37 -2.25
N LEU A 169 -19.82 4.25 -2.99
CA LEU A 169 -18.67 3.45 -2.57
C LEU A 169 -18.01 4.02 -1.31
N LEU A 170 -17.75 5.32 -1.24
CA LEU A 170 -17.15 5.95 -0.06
C LEU A 170 -18.02 5.78 1.19
N ILE A 171 -19.33 5.98 1.07
CA ILE A 171 -20.28 5.76 2.18
C ILE A 171 -20.22 4.29 2.62
N SER A 172 -20.27 3.36 1.67
CA SER A 172 -20.24 1.92 1.97
C SER A 172 -18.94 1.51 2.66
N GLN A 173 -17.79 1.99 2.16
CA GLN A 173 -16.48 1.75 2.77
C GLN A 173 -16.40 2.36 4.18
N GLY A 174 -16.91 3.58 4.38
CA GLY A 174 -16.96 4.24 5.68
C GLY A 174 -17.82 3.48 6.70
N LEU A 175 -18.97 2.97 6.28
CA LEU A 175 -19.85 2.13 7.11
C LEU A 175 -19.15 0.81 7.50
N VAL A 176 -18.54 0.13 6.53
CA VAL A 176 -17.80 -1.12 6.77
C VAL A 176 -16.60 -0.89 7.69
N ASN A 177 -15.88 0.23 7.53
CA ASN A 177 -14.78 0.60 8.41
C ASN A 177 -15.23 0.91 9.84
N THR A 178 -16.41 1.51 10.01
CA THR A 178 -16.94 1.91 11.33
C THR A 178 -17.58 0.73 12.08
N PHE A 179 -18.36 -0.10 11.39
CA PHE A 179 -19.19 -1.14 12.03
C PHE A 179 -18.74 -2.57 11.71
N GLY A 180 -17.89 -2.76 10.70
CA GLY A 180 -17.56 -4.06 10.12
C GLY A 180 -16.16 -4.57 10.45
N VAL A 181 -15.55 -4.16 11.57
CA VAL A 181 -14.16 -4.53 11.93
C VAL A 181 -13.88 -6.05 11.88
N HIS A 182 -14.86 -6.90 12.19
CA HIS A 182 -14.72 -8.36 12.03
C HIS A 182 -14.75 -8.81 10.56
N ILE A 183 -15.53 -8.14 9.71
CA ILE A 183 -15.61 -8.39 8.26
C ILE A 183 -14.30 -7.97 7.58
N LEU A 184 -13.67 -6.88 8.03
CA LEU A 184 -12.38 -6.40 7.52
C LEU A 184 -11.30 -7.49 7.55
N ARG A 185 -11.25 -8.30 8.61
CA ARG A 185 -10.28 -9.40 8.73
C ARG A 185 -10.44 -10.44 7.61
N TYR A 186 -11.68 -10.81 7.28
CA TYR A 186 -11.96 -11.77 6.21
C TYR A 186 -11.70 -11.18 4.82
N LEU A 187 -12.06 -9.90 4.62
CA LEU A 187 -11.78 -9.19 3.37
C LEU A 187 -10.28 -9.10 3.11
N ASN A 188 -9.48 -8.80 4.14
CA ASN A 188 -8.03 -8.69 3.99
C ASN A 188 -7.37 -10.02 3.57
N ASN A 189 -7.70 -11.12 4.24
CA ASN A 189 -7.15 -12.44 3.88
C ASN A 189 -7.60 -12.89 2.48
N SER A 190 -8.85 -12.61 2.11
CA SER A 190 -9.36 -12.90 0.76
C SER A 190 -8.66 -12.04 -0.29
N SER A 191 -8.39 -10.78 0.03
CA SER A 191 -7.71 -9.82 -0.84
C SER A 191 -6.34 -10.30 -1.27
N ILE A 192 -5.53 -10.86 -0.36
CA ILE A 192 -4.21 -11.43 -0.69
C ILE A 192 -4.35 -12.51 -1.78
N THR A 193 -5.33 -13.39 -1.63
CA THR A 193 -5.58 -14.48 -2.58
C THR A 193 -6.05 -13.94 -3.93
N PHE A 194 -7.03 -13.02 -3.94
CA PHE A 194 -7.56 -12.42 -5.15
C PHE A 194 -6.53 -11.59 -5.92
N HIS A 195 -5.67 -10.83 -5.22
CA HIS A 195 -4.61 -10.09 -5.88
C HIS A 195 -3.56 -11.01 -6.47
N SER A 196 -3.14 -12.04 -5.72
CA SER A 196 -2.14 -13.00 -6.21
C SER A 196 -2.65 -13.72 -7.45
N LEU A 197 -3.85 -14.32 -7.38
CA LEU A 197 -4.44 -15.03 -8.52
C LEU A 197 -4.83 -14.09 -9.66
N GLY A 198 -5.35 -12.91 -9.34
CA GLY A 198 -5.82 -11.94 -10.32
C GLY A 198 -4.70 -11.39 -11.19
N VAL A 199 -3.51 -11.16 -10.64
CA VAL A 199 -2.34 -10.71 -11.42
C VAL A 199 -1.97 -11.78 -12.45
N PHE A 200 -1.83 -13.04 -12.02
CA PHE A 200 -1.50 -14.14 -12.92
C PHE A 200 -2.59 -14.37 -13.98
N ALA A 201 -3.86 -14.34 -13.57
CA ALA A 201 -4.99 -14.49 -14.47
C ALA A 201 -5.03 -13.37 -15.52
N PHE A 202 -4.79 -12.12 -15.12
CA PHE A 202 -4.78 -10.98 -16.03
C PHE A 202 -3.62 -11.05 -17.02
N ALA A 203 -2.40 -11.33 -16.54
CA ALA A 203 -1.22 -11.49 -17.39
C ALA A 203 -1.39 -12.62 -18.42
N THR A 204 -1.88 -13.78 -17.98
CA THR A 204 -2.13 -14.92 -18.86
C THR A 204 -3.26 -14.64 -19.86
N ALA A 205 -4.36 -14.02 -19.43
CA ALA A 205 -5.47 -13.68 -20.30
C ALA A 205 -5.05 -12.71 -21.42
N ILE A 206 -4.27 -11.68 -21.12
CA ILE A 206 -3.77 -10.73 -22.12
C ILE A 206 -2.91 -11.47 -23.16
N VAL A 207 -1.92 -12.25 -22.72
CA VAL A 207 -1.02 -12.95 -23.65
C VAL A 207 -1.77 -14.00 -24.47
N ALA A 208 -2.73 -14.72 -23.89
CA ALA A 208 -3.46 -15.77 -24.58
C ALA A 208 -4.55 -15.25 -25.53
N LYS A 209 -5.11 -14.06 -25.28
CA LYS A 209 -6.21 -13.49 -26.08
C LYS A 209 -5.80 -12.32 -26.97
N ALA A 210 -4.57 -11.81 -26.85
CA ALA A 210 -4.06 -10.76 -27.72
C ALA A 210 -4.07 -11.25 -29.20
N PRO A 211 -4.79 -10.57 -30.11
CA PRO A 211 -4.83 -10.95 -31.52
C PRO A 211 -3.47 -10.80 -32.21
N THR A 212 -2.65 -9.84 -31.75
CA THR A 212 -1.34 -9.50 -32.31
C THR A 212 -0.43 -8.96 -31.20
N HIS A 213 0.85 -9.32 -31.25
CA HIS A 213 1.87 -8.78 -30.34
C HIS A 213 2.63 -7.63 -30.99
N GLN A 214 2.88 -6.57 -30.23
CA GLN A 214 3.67 -5.43 -30.70
C GLN A 214 5.16 -5.78 -30.82
N SER A 215 5.84 -5.17 -31.78
CA SER A 215 7.27 -5.40 -31.98
C SER A 215 8.10 -4.83 -30.81
N ALA A 216 9.25 -5.44 -30.51
CA ALA A 216 10.16 -4.93 -29.48
C ALA A 216 10.59 -3.47 -29.73
N LYS A 217 10.71 -3.07 -31.01
CA LYS A 217 11.02 -1.68 -31.38
C LYS A 217 9.91 -0.72 -30.95
N PHE A 218 8.65 -1.09 -31.14
CA PHE A 218 7.53 -0.27 -30.68
C PHE A 218 7.48 -0.18 -29.15
N VAL A 219 7.73 -1.29 -28.46
CA VAL A 219 7.67 -1.36 -26.99
C VAL A 219 8.80 -0.56 -26.33
N PHE A 220 10.03 -0.62 -26.84
CA PHE A 220 11.19 -0.02 -26.18
C PHE A 220 11.68 1.30 -26.79
N ALA A 221 11.31 1.63 -28.03
CA ALA A 221 11.84 2.79 -28.75
C ALA A 221 10.78 3.83 -29.16
N THR A 222 9.52 3.67 -28.72
CA THR A 222 8.45 4.66 -28.94
C THR A 222 8.11 5.34 -27.62
N PHE A 223 8.14 6.68 -27.62
CA PHE A 223 7.86 7.57 -26.49
C PHE A 223 6.73 8.52 -26.86
#